data_AF-A0ABD4S825-F1
#
_entry.id   AF-A0ABD4S825-F1
#
_cell.length_a   1.000
_cell.length_b   1.000
_cell.length_c   1.000
_cell.angle_alpha   90.00
_cell.angle_beta   90.00
_cell.angle_gamma   90.00
#
_symmetry.space_group_name_H-M   'P 1'
#
loop_
_entity.id
_entity.type
_entity.pdbx_description
1 polymer ?
#
loop_
_entity_poly.entity_id
_entity_poly.type
_entity_poly.pdbx_seq_one_letter_code
_entity_poly.pdbx_strand_id
1 'polypeptide(L)'
;MAVFRQIYTSFWTDPKVQEEWTPEDKFFFILLLSNPQTTQIGVYQVTKKQLAFWMGYSEESIRALMDRFINHHKCIKYNSDTREIAIKNWGKYNLTKGGKPIIDLLNKELK
;
A
#
# COMPACT_ATOMS: atom_id res chain seq x y z
N MET A 1 4.74 8.14 -14.76
CA MET A 1 4.14 7.38 -13.65
C MET A 1 2.62 7.56 -13.72
N ALA A 2 1.81 6.68 -13.12
CA ALA A 2 0.35 6.75 -13.28
C ALA A 2 -0.21 8.06 -12.69
N VAL A 3 -0.97 8.81 -13.50
CA VAL A 3 -1.63 10.07 -13.08
C VAL A 3 -2.85 9.80 -12.19
N PHE A 4 -3.37 8.57 -12.23
CA PHE A 4 -4.55 8.12 -11.52
C PHE A 4 -4.38 6.68 -11.02
N ARG A 5 -5.00 6.37 -9.88
CA ARG A 5 -5.03 5.04 -9.27
C ARG A 5 -6.47 4.58 -9.13
N GLN A 6 -6.81 3.48 -9.80
CA GLN A 6 -8.11 2.84 -9.66
C GLN A 6 -8.17 2.04 -8.34
N ILE A 7 -9.28 2.16 -7.63
CA ILE A 7 -9.60 1.32 -6.48
C ILE A 7 -10.90 0.61 -6.79
N TYR A 8 -10.88 -0.72 -6.77
CA TYR A 8 -12.07 -1.52 -7.03
C TYR A 8 -13.11 -1.30 -5.94
N THR A 9 -14.38 -1.13 -6.33
CA THR A 9 -15.50 -0.96 -5.39
C THR A 9 -15.67 -2.16 -4.45
N SER A 10 -15.23 -3.35 -4.88
CA SER A 10 -15.18 -4.56 -4.07
C SER A 10 -14.38 -4.39 -2.77
N PHE A 11 -13.50 -3.40 -2.69
CA PHE A 11 -12.82 -3.01 -1.45
C PHE A 11 -13.83 -2.73 -0.32
N TRP A 12 -14.92 -2.03 -0.61
CA TRP A 12 -15.92 -1.62 0.39
C TRP A 12 -16.86 -2.74 0.82
N THR A 13 -16.93 -3.81 0.03
CA THR A 13 -17.76 -4.99 0.31
C THR A 13 -16.93 -6.18 0.81
N ASP A 14 -15.62 -6.02 0.97
CA ASP A 14 -14.77 -7.06 1.52
C ASP A 14 -15.12 -7.25 3.01
N PRO A 15 -15.50 -8.46 3.46
CA PRO A 15 -15.91 -8.68 4.85
C PRO A 15 -14.84 -8.26 5.87
N LYS A 16 -13.56 -8.43 5.53
CA LYS A 16 -12.45 -8.01 6.40
C LYS A 16 -12.43 -6.49 6.57
N VAL A 17 -12.66 -5.76 5.49
CA VAL A 17 -12.73 -4.28 5.51
C VAL A 17 -13.98 -3.81 6.26
N GLN A 18 -15.10 -4.52 6.12
CA GLN A 18 -16.36 -4.13 6.77
C GLN A 18 -16.35 -4.39 8.29
N GLU A 19 -15.87 -5.55 8.71
CA GLU A 19 -16.03 -6.03 10.08
C GLU A 19 -14.78 -5.84 10.96
N GLU A 20 -13.57 -5.92 10.38
CA GLU A 20 -12.33 -5.92 11.16
C GLU A 20 -11.56 -4.59 11.14
N TRP A 21 -11.86 -3.69 10.18
CA TRP A 21 -11.05 -2.48 9.96
C TRP A 21 -11.70 -1.24 10.56
N THR A 22 -10.90 -0.47 11.29
CA THR A 22 -11.33 0.85 11.76
C THR A 22 -11.39 1.86 10.60
N PRO A 23 -12.04 3.02 10.78
CA PRO A 23 -11.99 4.09 9.78
C PRO A 23 -10.56 4.50 9.40
N GLU A 24 -9.64 4.54 10.38
CA GLU A 24 -8.23 4.83 10.17
C GLU A 24 -7.54 3.77 9.33
N ASP A 25 -7.85 2.49 9.55
CA ASP A 25 -7.29 1.38 8.77
C ASP A 25 -7.72 1.51 7.29
N LYS A 26 -9.00 1.83 7.04
CA LYS A 26 -9.54 2.04 5.69
C LYS A 26 -8.83 3.20 4.99
N PHE A 27 -8.70 4.33 5.68
CA PHE A 27 -8.04 5.51 5.14
C PHE A 27 -6.55 5.25 4.87
N PHE A 28 -5.85 4.63 5.83
CA PHE A 28 -4.43 4.29 5.70
C PHE A 28 -4.20 3.36 4.50
N PHE A 29 -5.01 2.32 4.33
CA PHE A 29 -4.83 1.41 3.20
C PHE A 29 -5.09 2.10 1.86
N ILE A 30 -6.15 2.90 1.74
CA ILE A 30 -6.43 3.68 0.51
C ILE A 30 -5.26 4.62 0.20
N LEU A 31 -4.68 5.27 1.21
CA LEU A 31 -3.50 6.12 1.05
C LEU A 31 -2.30 5.32 0.51
N LEU A 32 -2.08 4.10 1.02
CA LEU A 32 -1.03 3.22 0.50
C LEU A 32 -1.26 2.83 -0.97
N LEU A 33 -2.51 2.61 -1.38
CA LEU A 33 -2.82 2.26 -2.77
C LEU A 33 -2.68 3.44 -3.76
N SER A 34 -2.87 4.67 -3.30
CA SER A 34 -3.12 5.84 -4.16
C SER A 34 -2.11 6.98 -4.06
N ASN A 35 -1.16 6.93 -3.13
CA ASN A 35 -0.19 8.02 -2.96
C ASN A 35 0.76 8.15 -4.17
N PRO A 36 1.39 9.33 -4.36
CA PRO A 36 2.25 9.60 -5.52
C PRO A 36 3.50 8.72 -5.64
N GLN A 37 3.96 8.11 -4.55
CA GLN A 37 5.15 7.24 -4.56
C GLN A 37 4.81 5.80 -4.96
N THR A 38 3.53 5.42 -4.93
CA THR A 38 3.08 4.07 -5.28
C THR A 38 3.51 3.71 -6.69
N THR A 39 4.29 2.65 -6.84
CA THR A 39 4.77 2.10 -8.12
C THR A 39 3.72 1.19 -8.76
N GLN A 40 3.94 0.74 -9.99
CA GLN A 40 2.99 -0.16 -10.64
C GLN A 40 3.02 -1.58 -10.06
N ILE A 41 4.10 -1.96 -9.38
CA ILE A 41 4.21 -3.26 -8.69
C ILE A 41 3.83 -3.21 -7.20
N GLY A 42 3.52 -2.03 -6.65
CA GLY A 42 3.11 -1.88 -5.25
C GLY A 42 4.24 -1.99 -4.24
N VAL A 43 5.48 -1.74 -4.68
CA VAL A 43 6.69 -1.68 -3.85
C VAL A 43 7.37 -0.34 -4.05
N TYR A 44 7.47 0.46 -3.00
CA TYR A 44 7.95 1.83 -3.11
C TYR A 44 8.50 2.39 -1.80
N GLN A 45 9.32 3.43 -1.90
CA GLN A 45 9.86 4.11 -0.73
C GLN A 45 8.85 5.06 -0.11
N VAL A 46 8.65 4.95 1.19
CA VAL A 46 7.83 5.88 1.97
C VAL A 46 8.32 5.93 3.42
N THR A 47 8.40 7.14 3.94
CA THR A 47 8.79 7.36 5.34
C THR A 47 7.55 7.45 6.25
N LYS A 48 7.71 7.06 7.51
CA LYS A 48 6.68 7.24 8.55
C LYS A 48 6.24 8.70 8.67
N LYS A 49 7.18 9.64 8.50
CA LYS A 49 6.92 11.08 8.52
C LYS A 49 6.05 11.56 7.35
N GLN A 50 6.25 11.01 6.14
CA GLN A 50 5.38 11.29 5.00
C GLN A 50 3.95 10.77 5.24
N LEU A 51 3.83 9.54 5.74
CA LEU A 51 2.53 8.96 6.07
C LEU A 51 1.81 9.78 7.17
N ALA A 52 2.55 10.21 8.20
CA ALA A 52 2.05 11.06 9.26
C ALA A 52 1.53 12.39 8.72
N PHE A 53 2.30 13.02 7.83
CA PHE A 53 1.92 14.26 7.16
C PHE A 53 0.64 14.09 6.31
N TRP A 54 0.56 13.05 5.48
CA TRP A 54 -0.61 12.85 4.61
C TRP A 54 -1.88 12.49 5.38
N MET A 55 -1.77 11.72 6.46
CA MET A 55 -2.94 11.38 7.26
C MET A 55 -3.30 12.46 8.29
N GLY A 56 -2.37 13.38 8.63
CA GLY A 56 -2.58 14.38 9.67
C GLY A 56 -2.48 13.82 11.11
N TYR A 57 -1.70 12.74 11.31
CA TYR A 57 -1.49 12.12 12.63
C TYR A 57 -0.04 12.26 13.09
N SER A 58 0.22 11.94 14.37
CA SER A 58 1.57 11.82 14.89
C SER A 58 2.31 10.59 14.34
N GLU A 59 3.64 10.62 14.39
CA GLU A 59 4.46 9.48 13.97
C GLU A 59 4.20 8.22 14.82
N GLU A 60 3.86 8.39 16.10
CA GLU A 60 3.50 7.29 17.01
C GLU A 60 2.25 6.57 16.53
N SER A 61 1.21 7.32 16.16
CA SER A 61 -0.03 6.77 15.62
C SER A 61 0.20 6.01 14.31
N ILE A 62 1.04 6.55 13.43
CA ILE A 62 1.44 5.85 12.19
C ILE A 62 2.24 4.58 12.50
N ARG A 63 3.13 4.59 13.50
CA ARG A 63 3.86 3.39 13.90
C ARG A 63 2.91 2.29 14.37
N ALA A 64 1.90 2.64 15.16
CA ALA A 64 0.88 1.69 15.61
C ALA A 64 0.03 1.15 14.44
N LEU A 65 -0.37 2.01 13.49
CA LEU A 65 -1.08 1.61 12.26
C LEU A 65 -0.22 0.67 11.41
N MET A 66 1.05 1.01 11.16
CA MET A 66 1.96 0.16 10.40
C MET A 66 2.15 -1.19 11.07
N ASP A 67 2.35 -1.23 12.38
CA ASP A 67 2.50 -2.48 13.13
C ASP A 67 1.26 -3.38 12.98
N ARG A 68 0.07 -2.79 13.10
CA ARG A 68 -1.20 -3.50 12.87
C ARG A 68 -1.30 -4.06 11.45
N PHE A 69 -0.91 -3.30 10.43
CA PHE A 69 -0.96 -3.76 9.05
C PHE A 69 0.08 -4.86 8.72
N ILE A 70 1.23 -4.85 9.42
CA ILE A 70 2.29 -5.85 9.27
C ILE A 70 1.93 -7.14 10.03
N ASN A 71 1.56 -7.02 11.31
CA ASN A 71 1.44 -8.15 12.23
C ASN A 71 0.02 -8.71 12.31
N HIS A 72 -0.99 -7.84 12.39
CA HIS A 72 -2.38 -8.23 12.55
C HIS A 72 -3.05 -8.51 11.20
N HIS A 73 -3.19 -7.49 10.35
CA HIS A 73 -3.86 -7.67 9.05
C HIS A 73 -2.99 -8.40 8.02
N LYS A 74 -1.65 -8.36 8.18
CA LYS A 74 -0.66 -9.01 7.29
C LYS A 74 -0.81 -8.62 5.82
N CYS A 75 -1.17 -7.36 5.58
CA CYS A 75 -1.44 -6.80 4.26
C CYS A 75 -0.22 -6.10 3.65
N ILE A 76 0.79 -5.75 4.46
CA ILE A 76 2.00 -5.05 4.01
C ILE A 76 3.25 -5.66 4.62
N LYS A 77 4.40 -5.39 4.02
CA LYS A 77 5.73 -5.49 4.65
C LYS A 77 6.40 -4.12 4.58
N TYR A 78 7.21 -3.81 5.58
CA TYR A 78 8.01 -2.60 5.61
C TYR A 78 9.47 -2.93 5.94
N ASN A 79 10.40 -2.36 5.20
CA ASN A 79 11.83 -2.40 5.49
C ASN A 79 12.26 -1.06 6.08
N SER A 80 12.74 -1.05 7.34
CA SER A 80 13.20 0.16 8.01
C SER A 80 14.46 0.76 7.42
N ASP A 81 15.32 -0.08 6.84
CA ASP A 81 16.65 0.31 6.39
C ASP A 81 16.56 1.01 5.04
N THR A 82 15.81 0.42 4.10
CA THR A 82 15.55 1.00 2.78
C THR A 82 14.34 1.93 2.74
N ARG A 83 13.54 1.95 3.82
CA ARG A 83 12.28 2.71 3.95
C ARG A 83 11.26 2.34 2.89
N GLU A 84 11.23 1.07 2.51
CA GLU A 84 10.35 0.55 1.47
C GLU A 84 9.15 -0.16 2.08
N ILE A 85 7.98 0.08 1.47
CA ILE A 85 6.76 -0.66 1.74
C ILE A 85 6.43 -1.55 0.56
N ALA A 86 5.97 -2.77 0.85
CA ALA A 86 5.49 -3.72 -0.14
C ALA A 86 4.06 -4.15 0.22
N ILE A 87 3.13 -3.95 -0.70
CA ILE A 87 1.72 -4.32 -0.50
C ILE A 87 1.50 -5.77 -0.94
N LYS A 88 1.00 -6.60 -0.02
CA LYS A 88 0.77 -8.02 -0.27
C LYS A 88 -0.36 -8.20 -1.29
N ASN A 89 -0.24 -9.23 -2.13
CA ASN A 89 -1.21 -9.58 -3.17
C ASN A 89 -1.47 -8.46 -4.19
N TRP A 90 -0.61 -7.44 -4.29
CA TRP A 90 -0.77 -6.34 -5.24
C TRP A 90 -0.99 -6.86 -6.67
N GLY A 91 -0.16 -7.83 -7.10
CA GLY A 91 -0.25 -8.43 -8.43
C GLY A 91 -1.61 -9.05 -8.77
N LYS A 92 -2.27 -9.67 -7.79
CA LYS A 92 -3.58 -10.32 -7.99
C LYS A 92 -4.68 -9.30 -8.31
N TYR A 93 -4.61 -8.12 -7.71
CA TYR A 93 -5.69 -7.13 -7.76
C TYR A 93 -5.38 -5.96 -8.69
N ASN A 94 -4.12 -5.64 -8.96
CA ASN A 94 -3.73 -4.43 -9.67
C ASN A 94 -3.04 -4.67 -11.02
N LEU A 95 -2.61 -5.90 -11.32
CA LEU A 95 -2.00 -6.23 -12.62
C LEU A 95 -3.04 -6.89 -13.53
N THR A 96 -3.34 -6.25 -14.65
CA THR A 96 -4.41 -6.67 -15.59
C THR A 96 -3.92 -7.58 -16.71
N LYS A 97 -2.62 -7.58 -17.01
CA LYS A 97 -2.02 -8.38 -18.10
C LYS A 97 -0.71 -8.98 -17.61
N GLY A 98 -0.48 -10.26 -17.89
CA GLY A 98 0.80 -10.92 -17.64
C GLY A 98 1.78 -10.81 -18.82
N GLY A 99 2.91 -11.52 -18.72
CA GLY A 99 3.90 -11.64 -19.80
C GLY A 99 4.95 -10.53 -19.80
N LYS A 100 5.58 -10.33 -20.96
CA LYS A 100 6.75 -9.44 -21.14
C LYS A 100 6.56 -8.01 -20.56
N PRO A 101 5.41 -7.33 -20.71
CA PRO A 101 5.24 -5.97 -20.16
C PRO A 101 5.40 -5.88 -18.64
N ILE A 102 4.97 -6.91 -17.90
CA ILE A 102 5.13 -6.94 -16.43
C ILE A 102 6.57 -7.25 -16.04
N ILE A 103 7.24 -8.13 -16.79
CA ILE A 103 8.65 -8.46 -16.54
C ILE A 103 9.52 -7.21 -16.74
N ASP A 104 9.29 -6.47 -17.83
CA ASP A 104 10.00 -5.23 -18.11
C ASP A 104 9.73 -4.17 -17.04
N LEU A 105 8.50 -4.11 -16.52
CA LEU A 105 8.14 -3.22 -15.41
C LEU A 105 8.83 -3.60 -14.10
N LEU A 106 8.84 -4.88 -13.73
CA LEU A 106 9.53 -5.39 -12.55
C LEU A 106 11.03 -5.05 -12.62
N ASN A 107 11.66 -5.32 -13.77
CA ASN A 107 13.08 -5.01 -14.00
C ASN A 107 13.39 -3.50 -13.97
N LYS A 108 12.39 -2.64 -14.16
CA LYS A 108 12.54 -1.19 -14.10
C LYS A 108 12.37 -0.65 -12.69
N GLU A 109 11.40 -1.18 -11.94
CA GLU A 109 11.02 -0.66 -10.61
C GLU A 109 11.79 -1.33 -9.45
N LEU A 110 12.40 -2.50 -9.66
CA LEU A 110 13.18 -3.24 -8.64
C LEU A 110 14.71 -3.13 -8.81
N LYS A 111 15.18 -2.23 -9.67
CA LYS A 111 16.61 -1.91 -9.82
C LYS A 111 17.06 -0.90 -8.77
#